data_AF-A0A9Q0S574-F1
#
_entry.id   AF-A0A9Q0S574-F1
#
_cell.length_a   1.000
_cell.length_b   1.000
_cell.length_c   1.000
_cell.angle_alpha   90.00
_cell.angle_beta   90.00
_cell.angle_gamma   90.00
#
_symmetry.space_group_name_H-M   'P 1'
#
loop_
_entity.id
_entity.type
_entity.pdbx_description
1 polymer ?
#
loop_
_entity_poly.entity_id
_entity_poly.type
_entity_poly.pdbx_seq_one_letter_code
_entity_poly.pdbx_strand_id
1 'polypeptide(L)'
;MADSFHNQGSVFQAGTVNAKIVNVVHNNYGKPISLETIFQADVPDINFVGRSPELELLKKATTGDPGPFLIAVVTGLGGVGKTQLIRKFIQDNEQSYNHIIWINSDQREQIEENFRTLAEELGIPTRFEGTYRKFDNISRDVFGRLATSNTSELRNLMVFDNVDKKTDCDFVFKIATSGKRPHVIITSRIQEWSDSIQLIKLEVFDTDVAIEYISKTLIDPNKKYKDSVEDKTKLAEKLQNFPLALKQATAHINHQRKMTTFRITDFIHNYNAQAVLGSTHFQNDIFNTYTQTTYKTWGITIDAIKKCGSIGSLAIRILNIIAYFNPDRIRRDIFFNLSFSESESDVKENVMLAVRLLVNYSMVDCQDDQSTLSIHRLVQQVQIVVLENSNMSINILRDGLSLVEKYDIFVEIYEHAIVVFLAAKHFAELIREFRTLPHVISKELYHCMKYSRAIDFGKKILHNLVQIFGEDGEIALLTKSSIALSHLELKEHIDEGFRMLEDKTKRNFRNRSC
;
A
#
# COMPACT_ATOMS: atom_id res chain seq x y z
N MET A 1 71.16 0.48 5.48
CA MET A 1 70.28 1.06 6.51
C MET A 1 68.86 0.68 6.13
N ALA A 2 68.46 -0.47 6.63
CA ALA A 2 67.14 -1.06 6.52
C ALA A 2 66.73 -1.31 7.95
N ASP A 3 65.64 -0.68 8.41
CA ASP A 3 65.12 -0.90 9.74
C ASP A 3 63.83 -1.70 9.68
N SER A 4 63.92 -2.85 10.33
CA SER A 4 62.91 -3.77 10.81
C SER A 4 61.79 -3.10 11.61
N PHE A 5 60.61 -3.71 11.70
CA PHE A 5 60.08 -4.19 12.98
C PHE A 5 58.91 -5.18 12.78
N HIS A 6 58.95 -6.23 13.60
CA HIS A 6 57.97 -7.30 13.78
C HIS A 6 56.54 -6.81 14.07
N ASN A 7 55.55 -7.61 13.68
CA ASN A 7 54.29 -7.63 14.43
C ASN A 7 53.87 -9.08 14.72
N GLN A 8 53.80 -9.40 16.01
CA GLN A 8 53.31 -10.67 16.55
C GLN A 8 51.79 -10.65 16.61
N GLY A 9 51.19 -11.83 16.46
CA GLY A 9 49.75 -12.00 16.31
C GLY A 9 48.92 -11.70 17.55
N SER A 10 47.65 -11.37 17.29
CA SER A 10 46.55 -11.57 18.22
C SER A 10 45.40 -12.27 17.49
N VAL A 11 44.92 -13.32 18.15
CA VAL A 11 43.80 -14.17 17.76
C VAL A 11 42.51 -13.35 17.87
N PHE A 12 41.71 -13.28 16.81
CA PHE A 12 40.31 -12.87 16.88
C PHE A 12 39.39 -14.01 16.48
N GLN A 13 38.55 -14.39 17.44
CA GLN A 13 37.48 -15.37 17.35
C GLN A 13 36.41 -14.96 16.33
N ALA A 14 35.73 -15.99 15.81
CA ALA A 14 34.61 -15.94 14.88
C ALA A 14 33.55 -14.88 15.25
N GLY A 15 33.32 -13.95 14.34
CA GLY A 15 32.20 -13.02 14.33
C GLY A 15 31.19 -13.41 13.25
N THR A 16 29.93 -13.39 13.63
CA THR A 16 28.68 -13.68 12.93
C THR A 16 28.66 -13.21 11.46
N VAL A 17 28.28 -14.11 10.54
CA VAL A 17 28.07 -13.78 9.12
C VAL A 17 26.69 -13.14 8.97
N ASN A 18 26.65 -11.81 8.82
CA ASN A 18 25.44 -11.08 8.44
C ASN A 18 24.97 -11.53 7.03
N ALA A 19 23.66 -11.69 6.86
CA ALA A 19 23.03 -11.93 5.56
C ALA A 19 23.52 -10.90 4.53
N LYS A 20 24.00 -11.38 3.37
CA LYS A 20 24.52 -10.53 2.30
C LYS A 20 23.38 -9.73 1.65
N ILE A 21 23.41 -8.43 1.86
CA ILE A 21 22.69 -7.42 1.08
C ILE A 21 23.28 -7.42 -0.34
N VAL A 22 22.43 -7.60 -1.36
CA VAL A 22 22.84 -7.51 -2.77
C VAL A 22 22.49 -6.11 -3.31
N ASN A 23 23.40 -5.56 -4.12
CA ASN A 23 23.49 -4.16 -4.51
C ASN A 23 22.69 -3.77 -5.78
N VAL A 24 21.95 -2.66 -5.63
CA VAL A 24 21.71 -1.51 -6.54
C VAL A 24 21.43 -1.74 -8.04
N VAL A 25 20.23 -1.34 -8.47
CA VAL A 25 19.91 -0.87 -9.84
C VAL A 25 19.62 0.64 -9.84
N HIS A 26 20.02 1.32 -10.92
CA HIS A 26 19.84 2.76 -11.14
C HIS A 26 18.49 3.05 -11.80
N ASN A 27 17.80 4.11 -11.35
CA ASN A 27 16.75 4.72 -12.17
C ASN A 27 17.37 5.63 -13.26
N ASN A 28 16.58 6.01 -14.28
CA ASN A 28 17.01 6.84 -15.41
C ASN A 28 17.48 8.28 -15.05
N TYR A 29 17.60 8.60 -13.76
CA TYR A 29 18.13 9.87 -13.24
C TYR A 29 19.33 9.68 -12.29
N GLY A 30 19.97 8.50 -12.30
CA GLY A 30 21.28 8.31 -11.67
C GLY A 30 21.27 8.27 -10.13
N LYS A 31 20.12 8.04 -9.48
CA LYS A 31 20.07 7.75 -8.04
C LYS A 31 19.92 6.24 -7.78
N PRO A 32 20.75 5.63 -6.90
CA PRO A 32 20.61 4.24 -6.49
C PRO A 32 19.27 3.99 -5.78
N ILE A 33 18.52 2.96 -6.16
CA ILE A 33 17.49 2.36 -5.30
C ILE A 33 18.01 0.97 -4.92
N SER A 34 18.23 0.71 -3.64
CA SER A 34 18.71 -0.60 -3.17
C SER A 34 17.58 -1.63 -3.16
N LEU A 35 17.91 -2.93 -3.27
CA LEU A 35 16.98 -4.05 -3.06
C LEU A 35 16.23 -3.93 -1.73
N GLU A 36 16.91 -3.40 -0.70
CA GLU A 36 16.35 -3.05 0.59
C GLU A 36 15.15 -2.11 0.49
N THR A 37 15.15 -1.17 -0.44
CA THR A 37 14.09 -0.15 -0.55
C THR A 37 12.82 -0.68 -1.23
N ILE A 38 12.94 -1.69 -2.10
CA ILE A 38 11.82 -2.16 -2.93
C ILE A 38 11.06 -3.30 -2.25
N PHE A 39 11.77 -4.20 -1.57
CA PHE A 39 11.23 -5.48 -1.10
C PHE A 39 11.32 -5.71 0.42
N GLN A 40 11.76 -4.71 1.20
CA GLN A 40 11.73 -4.84 2.67
C GLN A 40 10.30 -4.91 3.21
N ALA A 41 10.13 -5.78 4.20
CA ALA A 41 9.00 -5.71 5.10
C ALA A 41 9.24 -4.58 6.10
N ASP A 42 8.29 -3.66 6.25
CA ASP A 42 8.37 -2.69 7.35
C ASP A 42 8.36 -3.42 8.71
N VAL A 43 8.87 -2.74 9.73
CA VAL A 43 8.87 -3.25 11.11
C VAL A 43 7.40 -3.42 11.57
N PRO A 44 7.06 -4.48 12.32
CA PRO A 44 5.74 -4.59 12.93
C PRO A 44 5.49 -3.45 13.92
N ASP A 45 4.21 -3.16 14.17
CA ASP A 45 3.80 -2.18 15.16
C ASP A 45 4.40 -2.54 16.54
N ILE A 46 5.04 -1.58 17.21
CA ILE A 46 5.65 -1.78 18.53
C ILE A 46 4.63 -2.25 19.58
N ASN A 47 3.35 -1.94 19.35
CA ASN A 47 2.24 -2.34 20.20
C ASN A 47 1.59 -3.67 19.79
N PHE A 48 2.23 -4.47 18.93
CA PHE A 48 1.77 -5.81 18.60
C PHE A 48 1.56 -6.66 19.87
N VAL A 49 0.45 -7.39 19.94
CA VAL A 49 0.07 -8.30 21.04
C VAL A 49 -0.67 -9.53 20.49
N GLY A 50 -0.65 -10.62 21.25
CA GLY A 50 -1.34 -11.87 20.92
C GLY A 50 -0.83 -12.57 19.66
N ARG A 51 -1.71 -13.33 19.01
CA ARG A 51 -1.49 -14.05 17.73
C ARG A 51 -0.46 -15.19 17.73
N SER A 52 -0.08 -15.67 18.91
CA SER A 52 0.86 -16.80 19.03
C SER A 52 0.41 -18.05 18.25
N PRO A 53 -0.88 -18.47 18.29
CA PRO A 53 -1.34 -19.63 17.50
C PRO A 53 -1.12 -19.45 16.00
N GLU A 54 -1.43 -18.28 15.45
CA GLU A 54 -1.30 -17.97 14.03
C GLU A 54 0.17 -17.85 13.60
N LEU A 55 1.04 -17.29 14.46
CA LEU A 55 2.49 -17.26 14.24
C LEU A 55 3.09 -18.68 14.21
N GLU A 56 2.64 -19.57 15.09
CA GLU A 56 3.06 -20.97 15.08
C GLU A 56 2.57 -21.72 13.84
N LEU A 57 1.36 -21.42 13.34
CA LEU A 57 0.88 -21.97 12.08
C LEU A 57 1.71 -21.48 10.89
N LEU A 58 2.07 -20.19 10.84
CA LEU A 58 2.98 -19.64 9.83
C LEU A 58 4.34 -20.33 9.89
N LYS A 59 4.89 -20.48 11.10
CA LYS A 59 6.16 -21.19 11.30
C LYS A 59 6.08 -22.63 10.81
N LYS A 60 5.05 -23.39 11.16
CA LYS A 60 4.85 -24.76 10.65
C LYS A 60 4.72 -24.82 9.12
N ALA A 61 4.03 -23.86 8.52
CA ALA A 61 3.90 -23.77 7.06
C ALA A 61 5.22 -23.41 6.35
N THR A 62 6.18 -22.84 7.10
CA THR A 62 7.44 -22.31 6.57
C THR A 62 8.67 -22.94 7.23
N THR A 63 8.50 -24.04 7.95
CA THR A 63 9.58 -24.85 8.54
C THR A 63 9.19 -26.32 8.44
N GLY A 64 9.84 -27.06 7.54
CA GLY A 64 9.60 -28.49 7.38
C GLY A 64 10.23 -29.05 6.11
N ASP A 65 11.06 -30.08 6.27
CA ASP A 65 11.40 -31.00 5.18
C ASP A 65 10.13 -31.77 4.77
N PRO A 66 9.93 -32.03 3.48
CA PRO A 66 8.80 -31.47 2.73
C PRO A 66 7.48 -31.52 3.51
N GLY A 67 7.15 -30.43 4.21
CA GLY A 67 5.76 -30.21 4.61
C GLY A 67 4.86 -30.16 3.35
N PRO A 68 3.58 -30.56 3.43
CA PRO A 68 2.71 -30.64 2.25
C PRO A 68 2.45 -29.27 1.58
N PHE A 69 2.77 -28.15 2.23
CA PHE A 69 2.40 -26.81 1.76
C PHE A 69 3.61 -25.88 1.72
N LEU A 70 3.98 -25.42 0.52
CA LEU A 70 4.95 -24.32 0.30
C LEU A 70 4.29 -22.94 0.36
N ILE A 71 2.96 -22.91 0.52
CA ILE A 71 2.14 -21.71 0.44
C ILE A 71 1.22 -21.65 1.67
N ALA A 72 1.34 -20.55 2.42
CA ALA A 72 0.41 -20.17 3.47
C ALA A 72 -0.41 -18.96 3.02
N VAL A 73 -1.72 -18.99 3.30
CA VAL A 73 -2.60 -17.84 3.09
C VAL A 73 -3.15 -17.37 4.43
N VAL A 74 -2.93 -16.11 4.76
CA VAL A 74 -3.57 -15.43 5.88
C VAL A 74 -4.79 -14.67 5.37
N THR A 75 -5.97 -15.06 5.81
CA THR A 75 -7.25 -14.42 5.42
C THR A 75 -7.94 -13.77 6.61
N GLY A 76 -8.82 -12.79 6.35
CA GLY A 76 -9.57 -12.09 7.40
C GLY A 76 -10.04 -10.71 6.96
N LEU A 77 -10.79 -10.04 7.83
CA LEU A 77 -11.33 -8.71 7.56
C LEU A 77 -10.22 -7.66 7.31
N GLY A 78 -10.56 -6.55 6.65
CA GLY A 78 -9.67 -5.39 6.57
C GLY A 78 -9.32 -4.89 7.98
N GLY A 79 -8.11 -4.39 8.22
CA GLY A 79 -7.73 -3.83 9.53
C GLY A 79 -7.64 -4.81 10.71
N VAL A 80 -7.77 -6.12 10.48
CA VAL A 80 -7.62 -7.16 11.52
C VAL A 80 -6.15 -7.48 11.87
N GLY A 81 -5.20 -6.96 11.08
CA GLY A 81 -3.76 -7.09 11.36
C GLY A 81 -3.02 -8.17 10.57
N LYS A 82 -3.54 -8.63 9.42
CA LYS A 82 -2.87 -9.64 8.57
C LYS A 82 -1.43 -9.26 8.20
N THR A 83 -1.24 -8.06 7.65
CA THR A 83 0.07 -7.51 7.31
C THR A 83 0.98 -7.41 8.53
N GLN A 84 0.44 -7.03 9.68
CA GLN A 84 1.19 -6.94 10.94
C GLN A 84 1.63 -8.33 11.46
N LEU A 85 0.78 -9.36 11.30
CA LEU A 85 1.14 -10.75 11.61
C LEU A 85 2.34 -11.21 10.79
N ILE A 86 2.36 -10.90 9.49
CA ILE A 86 3.48 -11.30 8.62
C ILE A 86 4.76 -10.54 8.97
N ARG A 87 4.66 -9.23 9.23
CA ARG A 87 5.81 -8.42 9.69
C ARG A 87 6.38 -8.97 11.00
N LYS A 88 5.51 -9.36 11.94
CA LYS A 88 5.93 -9.98 13.20
C LYS A 88 6.60 -11.35 12.97
N PHE A 89 6.00 -12.19 12.13
CA PHE A 89 6.59 -13.47 11.75
C PHE A 89 8.00 -13.29 11.15
N ILE A 90 8.17 -12.32 10.24
CA ILE A 90 9.46 -12.01 9.63
C ILE A 90 10.46 -11.55 10.70
N GLN A 91 10.07 -10.60 11.56
CA GLN A 91 10.93 -10.11 12.64
C GLN A 91 11.44 -11.26 13.53
N ASP A 92 10.57 -12.23 13.84
CA ASP A 92 10.92 -13.35 14.72
C ASP A 92 11.72 -14.46 14.02
N ASN A 93 11.75 -14.49 12.69
CA ASN A 93 12.32 -15.61 11.91
C ASN A 93 13.29 -15.16 10.79
N GLU A 94 13.69 -13.89 10.74
CA GLU A 94 14.54 -13.33 9.67
C GLU A 94 15.84 -14.12 9.46
N GLN A 95 16.42 -14.65 10.55
CA GLN A 95 17.66 -15.42 10.55
C GLN A 95 17.53 -16.79 9.85
N SER A 96 16.31 -17.22 9.53
CA SER A 96 16.04 -18.47 8.79
C SER A 96 16.00 -18.27 7.26
N TYR A 97 16.14 -17.03 6.79
CA TYR A 97 15.96 -16.67 5.39
C TYR A 97 17.19 -15.97 4.80
N ASN A 98 17.58 -16.37 3.58
CA ASN A 98 18.58 -15.65 2.78
C ASN A 98 17.99 -14.36 2.20
N HIS A 99 16.78 -14.45 1.65
CA HIS A 99 16.05 -13.35 1.05
C HIS A 99 14.60 -13.36 1.52
N ILE A 100 14.09 -12.18 1.86
CA ILE A 100 12.68 -11.91 2.14
C ILE A 100 12.24 -10.89 1.11
N ILE A 101 11.22 -11.25 0.32
CA ILE A 101 10.77 -10.44 -0.81
C ILE A 101 9.32 -10.06 -0.57
N TRP A 102 9.05 -8.80 -0.28
CA TRP A 102 7.70 -8.28 -0.07
C TRP A 102 7.12 -7.66 -1.34
N ILE A 103 6.00 -8.20 -1.82
CA ILE A 103 5.31 -7.76 -3.03
C ILE A 103 3.90 -7.28 -2.66
N ASN A 104 3.66 -5.97 -2.80
CA ASN A 104 2.28 -5.48 -2.78
C ASN A 104 1.55 -5.97 -4.05
N SER A 105 0.44 -6.66 -3.83
CA SER A 105 -0.30 -7.46 -4.82
C SER A 105 -1.74 -6.97 -5.00
N ASP A 106 -1.98 -5.68 -4.76
CA ASP A 106 -3.28 -5.03 -4.98
C ASP A 106 -3.75 -5.10 -6.45
N GLN A 107 -2.81 -5.15 -7.40
CA GLN A 107 -3.09 -5.15 -8.85
C GLN A 107 -2.13 -6.08 -9.59
N ARG A 108 -2.66 -6.84 -10.56
CA ARG A 108 -1.90 -7.77 -11.39
C ARG A 108 -0.72 -7.11 -12.11
N GLU A 109 -0.93 -5.95 -12.71
CA GLU A 109 0.10 -5.26 -13.49
C GLU A 109 1.30 -4.87 -12.62
N GLN A 110 1.04 -4.49 -11.36
CA GLN A 110 2.09 -4.16 -10.39
C GLN A 110 2.90 -5.39 -9.98
N ILE A 111 2.25 -6.55 -9.83
CA ILE A 111 2.95 -7.83 -9.59
C ILE A 111 3.90 -8.12 -10.77
N GLU A 112 3.41 -8.00 -12.01
CA GLU A 112 4.24 -8.28 -13.19
C GLU A 112 5.46 -7.38 -13.28
N GLU A 113 5.29 -6.10 -12.99
CA GLU A 113 6.38 -5.14 -12.95
C GLU A 113 7.38 -5.43 -11.83
N ASN A 114 6.91 -5.70 -10.62
CA ASN A 114 7.78 -6.05 -9.49
C ASN A 114 8.60 -7.31 -9.80
N PHE A 115 8.02 -8.29 -10.49
CA PHE A 115 8.74 -9.48 -10.96
C PHE A 115 9.78 -9.19 -12.04
N ARG A 116 9.52 -8.24 -12.95
CA ARG A 116 10.51 -7.80 -13.94
C ARG A 116 11.69 -7.11 -13.25
N THR A 117 11.41 -6.19 -12.32
CA THR A 117 12.46 -5.54 -11.51
C THR A 117 13.26 -6.59 -10.73
N LEU A 118 12.58 -7.52 -10.05
CA LEU A 118 13.24 -8.59 -9.31
C LEU A 118 14.08 -9.51 -10.22
N ALA A 119 13.61 -9.80 -11.43
CA ALA A 119 14.36 -10.59 -12.39
C ALA A 119 15.68 -9.91 -12.80
N GLU A 120 15.65 -8.60 -13.08
CA GLU A 120 16.84 -7.82 -13.44
C GLU A 120 17.88 -7.84 -12.31
N GLU A 121 17.44 -7.64 -11.07
CA GLU A 121 18.27 -7.71 -9.86
C GLU A 121 18.89 -9.12 -9.66
N LEU A 122 18.14 -10.16 -10.01
CA LEU A 122 18.60 -11.55 -9.97
C LEU A 122 19.46 -11.97 -11.18
N GLY A 123 19.80 -11.02 -12.06
CA GLY A 123 20.56 -11.24 -13.29
C GLY A 123 19.81 -12.13 -14.29
N ILE A 124 18.48 -12.17 -14.22
CA ILE A 124 17.62 -12.90 -15.15
C ILE A 124 17.25 -11.93 -16.28
N PRO A 125 17.61 -12.23 -17.54
CA PRO A 125 17.23 -11.38 -18.66
C PRO A 125 15.70 -11.23 -18.73
N THR A 126 15.22 -9.99 -18.68
CA THR A 126 13.80 -9.64 -18.89
C THR A 126 13.48 -9.39 -20.34
N ARG A 127 14.51 -9.21 -21.18
CA ARG A 127 14.39 -8.96 -22.62
C ARG A 127 15.09 -10.02 -23.46
N PHE A 128 14.57 -10.26 -24.65
CA PHE A 128 15.19 -11.05 -25.71
C PHE A 128 14.96 -10.34 -27.05
N GLU A 129 16.03 -10.14 -27.83
CA GLU A 129 16.00 -9.41 -29.11
C GLU A 129 15.30 -8.03 -29.00
N GLY A 130 15.64 -7.27 -27.96
CA GLY A 130 15.08 -5.93 -27.71
C GLY A 130 13.69 -5.90 -27.06
N THR A 131 13.00 -7.04 -26.95
CA THR A 131 11.59 -7.12 -26.49
C THR A 131 11.41 -7.82 -25.16
N TYR A 132 10.37 -7.47 -24.39
CA TYR A 132 10.10 -8.10 -23.09
C TYR A 132 9.72 -9.59 -23.25
N ARG A 133 10.25 -10.42 -22.35
CA ARG A 133 9.84 -11.81 -22.21
C ARG A 133 8.46 -11.88 -21.55
N LYS A 134 7.67 -12.90 -21.92
CA LYS A 134 6.37 -13.19 -21.29
C LYS A 134 6.51 -13.37 -19.78
N PHE A 135 5.55 -12.83 -19.03
CA PHE A 135 5.55 -12.88 -17.57
C PHE A 135 5.67 -14.31 -17.02
N ASP A 136 5.01 -15.30 -17.62
CA ASP A 136 5.07 -16.71 -17.18
C ASP A 136 6.49 -17.29 -17.21
N ASN A 137 7.34 -16.82 -18.14
CA ASN A 137 8.73 -17.25 -18.20
C ASN A 137 9.59 -16.52 -17.16
N ILE A 138 9.37 -15.21 -17.00
CA ILE A 138 10.07 -14.40 -16.00
C ILE A 138 9.79 -14.91 -14.59
N SER A 139 8.51 -15.09 -14.25
CA SER A 139 8.11 -15.61 -12.94
C SER A 139 8.70 -17.00 -12.66
N ARG A 140 8.64 -17.93 -13.62
CA ARG A 140 9.25 -19.26 -13.48
C ARG A 140 10.76 -19.20 -13.19
N ASP A 141 11.48 -18.33 -13.90
CA ASP A 141 12.93 -18.17 -13.73
C ASP A 141 13.25 -17.52 -12.38
N VAL A 142 12.47 -16.53 -11.93
CA VAL A 142 12.62 -15.87 -10.61
C VAL A 142 12.43 -16.90 -9.50
N PHE A 143 11.34 -17.66 -9.51
CA PHE A 143 11.13 -18.76 -8.56
C PHE A 143 12.22 -19.85 -8.70
N GLY A 144 12.83 -19.99 -9.87
CA GLY A 144 13.99 -20.85 -10.15
C GLY A 144 15.24 -20.41 -9.42
N ARG A 145 15.59 -19.14 -9.60
CA ARG A 145 16.76 -18.53 -8.97
C ARG A 145 16.63 -18.47 -7.45
N LEU A 146 15.41 -18.26 -6.95
CA LEU A 146 15.10 -18.22 -5.53
C LEU A 146 14.85 -19.59 -4.91
N ALA A 147 14.99 -20.67 -5.67
CA ALA A 147 14.97 -22.00 -5.09
C ALA A 147 16.21 -22.21 -4.22
N THR A 148 16.04 -22.78 -3.03
CA THR A 148 17.13 -23.06 -2.11
C THR A 148 18.09 -24.09 -2.70
N SER A 149 19.39 -23.78 -2.68
CA SER A 149 20.41 -24.70 -3.16
C SER A 149 20.53 -25.93 -2.24
N ASN A 150 21.16 -27.00 -2.73
CA ASN A 150 21.46 -28.19 -1.91
C ASN A 150 22.44 -27.91 -0.77
N THR A 151 23.11 -26.75 -0.77
CA THR A 151 24.20 -26.41 0.14
C THR A 151 23.85 -25.30 1.13
N SER A 152 22.62 -24.76 1.07
CA SER A 152 22.17 -23.70 1.97
C SER A 152 21.11 -24.24 2.92
N GLU A 153 21.32 -24.05 4.21
CA GLU A 153 20.32 -24.34 5.25
C GLU A 153 19.20 -23.29 5.25
N LEU A 154 19.51 -22.07 4.80
CA LEU A 154 18.59 -20.94 4.75
C LEU A 154 17.65 -21.00 3.54
N ARG A 155 16.37 -20.68 3.76
CA ARG A 155 15.34 -20.65 2.71
C ARG A 155 15.17 -19.24 2.14
N ASN A 156 14.33 -19.08 1.13
CA ASN A 156 13.88 -17.77 0.65
C ASN A 156 12.38 -17.62 0.94
N LEU A 157 11.92 -16.40 1.23
CA LEU A 157 10.52 -16.09 1.51
C LEU A 157 10.01 -15.06 0.52
N MET A 158 8.83 -15.31 -0.06
CA MET A 158 8.08 -14.33 -0.84
C MET A 158 6.74 -14.04 -0.15
N VAL A 159 6.47 -12.77 0.11
CA VAL A 159 5.20 -12.29 0.67
C VAL A 159 4.42 -11.57 -0.41
N PHE A 160 3.19 -11.99 -0.64
CA PHE A 160 2.22 -11.33 -1.52
C PHE A 160 1.14 -10.69 -0.64
N ASP A 161 1.26 -9.39 -0.40
CA ASP A 161 0.34 -8.65 0.47
C ASP A 161 -0.82 -8.05 -0.33
N ASN A 162 -2.03 -8.08 0.22
CA ASN A 162 -3.25 -7.52 -0.38
C ASN A 162 -3.72 -8.18 -1.68
N VAL A 163 -3.69 -9.51 -1.75
CA VAL A 163 -4.25 -10.24 -2.89
C VAL A 163 -5.78 -10.18 -2.84
N ASP A 164 -6.36 -9.29 -3.65
CA ASP A 164 -7.82 -9.07 -3.72
C ASP A 164 -8.53 -9.98 -4.74
N LYS A 165 -7.79 -10.59 -5.68
CA LYS A 165 -8.31 -11.57 -6.64
C LYS A 165 -7.38 -12.78 -6.73
N LYS A 166 -7.94 -13.99 -6.64
CA LYS A 166 -7.16 -15.24 -6.78
C LYS A 166 -6.37 -15.30 -8.10
N THR A 167 -7.03 -14.88 -9.19
CA THR A 167 -6.48 -14.87 -10.56
C THR A 167 -5.16 -14.14 -10.66
N ASP A 168 -4.95 -13.11 -9.84
CA ASP A 168 -3.75 -12.28 -9.91
C ASP A 168 -2.51 -13.06 -9.43
N CYS A 169 -2.72 -14.09 -8.60
CA CYS A 169 -1.68 -14.96 -8.05
C CYS A 169 -1.75 -16.42 -8.55
N ASP A 170 -2.56 -16.75 -9.56
CA ASP A 170 -2.69 -18.12 -10.08
C ASP A 170 -1.35 -18.76 -10.50
N PHE A 171 -0.43 -17.94 -11.00
CA PHE A 171 0.91 -18.39 -11.40
C PHE A 171 1.74 -18.92 -10.22
N VAL A 172 1.53 -18.38 -9.01
CA VAL A 172 2.20 -18.84 -7.79
C VAL A 172 1.82 -20.30 -7.54
N PHE A 173 0.53 -20.64 -7.61
CA PHE A 173 0.05 -22.02 -7.43
C PHE A 173 0.50 -22.97 -8.55
N LYS A 174 0.89 -22.47 -9.73
CA LYS A 174 1.44 -23.31 -10.80
C LYS A 174 2.94 -23.59 -10.59
N ILE A 175 3.66 -22.69 -9.94
CA ILE A 175 5.13 -22.69 -9.88
C ILE A 175 5.65 -23.16 -8.51
N ALA A 176 4.99 -22.75 -7.43
CA ALA A 176 5.41 -22.96 -6.05
C ALA A 176 4.86 -24.25 -5.42
N THR A 177 4.68 -25.32 -6.20
CA THR A 177 4.01 -26.56 -5.74
C THR A 177 4.94 -27.76 -5.54
N SER A 178 6.25 -27.64 -5.78
CA SER A 178 7.17 -28.74 -5.49
C SER A 178 8.62 -28.30 -5.29
N GLY A 179 9.31 -29.01 -4.39
CA GLY A 179 10.77 -29.01 -4.27
C GLY A 179 11.38 -27.79 -3.56
N LYS A 180 12.51 -27.35 -4.11
CA LYS A 180 13.42 -26.24 -3.72
C LYS A 180 12.82 -24.86 -3.45
N ARG A 181 11.55 -24.63 -3.76
CA ARG A 181 11.02 -23.28 -4.04
C ARG A 181 11.00 -22.40 -2.78
N PRO A 182 11.01 -21.05 -2.94
CA PRO A 182 10.82 -20.15 -1.81
C PRO A 182 9.51 -20.46 -1.10
N HIS A 183 9.49 -20.26 0.22
CA HIS A 183 8.24 -20.22 0.98
C HIS A 183 7.40 -19.05 0.49
N VAL A 184 6.10 -19.24 0.43
CA VAL A 184 5.17 -18.20 0.00
C VAL A 184 4.15 -17.93 1.09
N ILE A 185 4.00 -16.65 1.45
CA ILE A 185 2.93 -16.17 2.30
C ILE A 185 2.07 -15.21 1.48
N ILE A 186 0.75 -15.38 1.52
CA ILE A 186 -0.21 -14.50 0.87
C ILE A 186 -1.11 -13.90 1.94
N THR A 187 -1.38 -12.59 1.89
CA THR A 187 -2.47 -11.98 2.67
C THR A 187 -3.64 -11.66 1.75
N SER A 188 -4.87 -11.95 2.19
CA SER A 188 -6.07 -11.72 1.38
C SER A 188 -7.30 -11.48 2.23
N ARG A 189 -8.36 -10.91 1.63
CA ARG A 189 -9.71 -10.87 2.21
C ARG A 189 -10.56 -12.06 1.77
N ILE A 190 -10.12 -12.80 0.76
CA ILE A 190 -10.84 -13.94 0.20
C ILE A 190 -10.77 -15.09 1.21
N GLN A 191 -11.93 -15.62 1.63
CA GLN A 191 -11.99 -16.62 2.70
C GLN A 191 -11.83 -18.05 2.18
N GLU A 192 -12.23 -18.31 0.94
CA GLU A 192 -12.19 -19.64 0.34
C GLU A 192 -10.90 -19.83 -0.44
N TRP A 193 -10.16 -20.89 -0.16
CA TRP A 193 -8.93 -21.27 -0.87
C TRP A 193 -8.93 -22.79 -1.11
N SER A 194 -8.10 -23.27 -2.03
CA SER A 194 -7.97 -24.71 -2.28
C SER A 194 -7.41 -25.43 -1.06
N ASP A 195 -7.83 -26.69 -0.84
CA ASP A 195 -7.38 -27.52 0.29
C ASP A 195 -5.86 -27.81 0.28
N SER A 196 -5.20 -27.62 -0.87
CA SER A 196 -3.74 -27.73 -1.03
C SER A 196 -2.94 -26.54 -0.46
N ILE A 197 -3.56 -25.66 0.33
CA ILE A 197 -2.94 -24.46 0.89
C ILE A 197 -3.14 -24.45 2.40
N GLN A 198 -2.11 -24.05 3.15
CA GLN A 198 -2.26 -23.79 4.57
C GLN A 198 -3.04 -22.48 4.76
N LEU A 199 -4.34 -22.59 5.04
CA LEU A 199 -5.20 -21.43 5.32
C LEU A 199 -5.17 -21.07 6.81
N ILE A 200 -4.82 -19.82 7.10
CA ILE A 200 -4.80 -19.24 8.45
C ILE A 200 -5.84 -18.13 8.49
N LYS A 201 -6.94 -18.37 9.21
CA LYS A 201 -8.01 -17.37 9.38
C LYS A 201 -7.68 -16.48 10.57
N LEU A 202 -7.55 -15.18 10.29
CA LEU A 202 -7.26 -14.16 11.28
C LEU A 202 -8.56 -13.45 11.66
N GLU A 203 -9.05 -13.79 12.85
CA GLU A 203 -10.27 -13.21 13.43
C GLU A 203 -9.96 -11.92 14.19
N VAL A 204 -11.00 -11.23 14.68
CA VAL A 204 -10.83 -10.10 15.62
C VAL A 204 -10.07 -10.54 16.89
N PHE A 205 -9.63 -9.58 17.71
CA PHE A 205 -8.98 -9.97 18.96
C PHE A 205 -9.97 -10.69 19.89
N ASP A 206 -9.46 -11.68 20.61
CA ASP A 206 -10.11 -12.11 21.84
C ASP A 206 -10.13 -10.95 22.83
N THR A 207 -11.14 -10.91 23.71
CA THR A 207 -11.33 -9.80 24.64
C THR A 207 -10.10 -9.57 25.53
N ASP A 208 -9.44 -10.63 25.98
CA ASP A 208 -8.23 -10.51 26.81
C ASP A 208 -7.07 -9.87 26.03
N VAL A 209 -6.89 -10.24 24.76
CA VAL A 209 -5.88 -9.65 23.86
C VAL A 209 -6.21 -8.19 23.55
N ALA A 210 -7.50 -7.85 23.39
CA ALA A 210 -7.94 -6.47 23.23
C ALA A 210 -7.65 -5.62 24.49
N ILE A 211 -7.88 -6.16 25.69
CA ILE A 211 -7.57 -5.49 26.96
C ILE A 211 -6.06 -5.33 27.13
N GLU A 212 -5.26 -6.34 26.76
CA GLU A 212 -3.80 -6.25 26.72
C GLU A 212 -3.35 -5.13 25.78
N TYR A 213 -3.90 -5.09 24.56
CA TYR A 213 -3.61 -4.02 23.59
C TYR A 213 -3.94 -2.64 24.15
N ILE A 214 -5.14 -2.44 24.71
CA ILE A 214 -5.55 -1.17 25.33
C ILE A 214 -4.60 -0.80 26.47
N SER A 215 -4.21 -1.77 27.30
CA SER A 215 -3.31 -1.54 28.43
C SER A 215 -1.90 -1.15 28.00
N LYS A 216 -1.40 -1.76 26.92
CA LYS A 216 -0.07 -1.48 26.35
C LYS A 216 -0.04 -0.11 25.67
N THR A 217 -1.12 0.27 24.99
CA THR A 217 -1.18 1.51 24.19
C THR A 217 -1.59 2.74 24.98
N LEU A 218 -2.43 2.64 26.01
CA LEU A 218 -2.81 3.78 26.84
C LEU A 218 -1.68 4.13 27.82
N ILE A 219 -0.91 5.16 27.48
CA ILE A 219 0.24 5.62 28.25
C ILE A 219 -0.26 6.38 29.49
N ASP A 220 -0.08 5.80 30.67
CA ASP A 220 -0.36 6.44 31.97
C ASP A 220 0.80 6.29 32.97
N PRO A 221 1.97 6.90 32.69
CA PRO A 221 3.18 6.73 33.50
C PRO A 221 3.02 7.21 34.94
N ASN A 222 2.08 8.12 35.19
CA ASN A 222 1.82 8.69 36.51
C ASN A 222 0.55 8.15 37.18
N LYS A 223 -0.09 7.10 36.62
CA LYS A 223 -1.38 6.55 37.09
C LYS A 223 -2.47 7.62 37.31
N LYS A 224 -2.45 8.67 36.48
CA LYS A 224 -3.26 9.88 36.60
C LYS A 224 -4.71 9.63 36.21
N TYR A 225 -4.95 8.79 35.20
CA TYR A 225 -6.27 8.70 34.56
C TYR A 225 -7.19 7.70 35.26
N LYS A 226 -6.61 6.75 36.03
CA LYS A 226 -7.32 5.75 36.86
C LYS A 226 -8.31 4.88 36.08
N ASP A 227 -8.06 4.59 34.81
CA ASP A 227 -8.93 3.67 34.07
C ASP A 227 -8.84 2.27 34.68
N SER A 228 -9.99 1.73 35.03
CA SER A 228 -10.10 0.39 35.59
C SER A 228 -9.96 -0.69 34.50
N VAL A 229 -9.76 -1.95 34.91
CA VAL A 229 -9.87 -3.08 33.98
C VAL A 229 -11.27 -3.12 33.35
N GLU A 230 -12.31 -2.82 34.12
CA GLU A 230 -13.70 -2.77 33.65
C GLU A 230 -13.91 -1.72 32.55
N ASP A 231 -13.28 -0.55 32.66
CA ASP A 231 -13.36 0.48 31.61
C ASP A 231 -12.72 0.00 30.30
N LYS A 232 -11.58 -0.70 30.40
CA LYS A 232 -10.90 -1.29 29.24
C LYS A 232 -11.73 -2.40 28.60
N THR A 233 -12.37 -3.26 29.41
CA THR A 233 -13.30 -4.28 28.92
C THR A 233 -14.48 -3.64 28.19
N LYS A 234 -15.11 -2.61 28.77
CA LYS A 234 -16.21 -1.87 28.11
C LYS A 234 -15.77 -1.24 26.79
N LEU A 235 -14.57 -0.68 26.72
CA LEU A 235 -14.02 -0.13 25.48
C LEU A 235 -13.82 -1.24 24.42
N ALA A 236 -13.23 -2.36 24.82
CA ALA A 236 -13.00 -3.51 23.95
C ALA A 236 -14.31 -4.03 23.35
N GLU A 237 -15.30 -4.30 24.20
CA GLU A 237 -16.64 -4.75 23.80
C GLU A 237 -17.33 -3.72 22.88
N LYS A 238 -17.24 -2.43 23.22
CA LYS A 238 -17.89 -1.37 22.43
C LYS A 238 -17.33 -1.26 21.03
N LEU A 239 -16.02 -1.53 20.90
CA LEU A 239 -15.29 -1.56 19.64
C LEU A 239 -15.23 -2.96 19.04
N GLN A 240 -15.99 -3.92 19.58
CA GLN A 240 -16.11 -5.31 19.12
C GLN A 240 -14.75 -5.98 18.91
N ASN A 241 -13.78 -5.61 19.75
CA ASN A 241 -12.40 -6.10 19.70
C ASN A 241 -11.68 -5.90 18.34
N PHE A 242 -12.15 -4.96 17.51
CA PHE A 242 -11.54 -4.70 16.21
C PHE A 242 -10.18 -4.01 16.36
N PRO A 243 -9.06 -4.59 15.89
CA PRO A 243 -7.72 -4.05 16.12
C PRO A 243 -7.54 -2.60 15.63
N LEU A 244 -8.00 -2.29 14.42
CA LEU A 244 -7.92 -0.92 13.89
C LEU A 244 -8.76 0.08 14.70
N ALA A 245 -9.99 -0.29 15.09
CA ALA A 245 -10.85 0.60 15.86
C ALA A 245 -10.26 0.86 17.26
N LEU A 246 -9.67 -0.18 17.88
CA LEU A 246 -8.93 -0.05 19.13
C LEU A 246 -7.73 0.88 18.97
N LYS A 247 -6.90 0.69 17.94
CA LYS A 247 -5.75 1.57 17.63
C LYS A 247 -6.17 3.04 17.56
N GLN A 248 -7.23 3.34 16.80
CA GLN A 248 -7.73 4.70 16.65
C GLN A 248 -8.30 5.26 17.95
N ALA A 249 -9.06 4.47 18.71
CA ALA A 249 -9.62 4.90 19.99
C ALA A 249 -8.52 5.20 21.02
N THR A 250 -7.52 4.32 21.13
CA THR A 250 -6.39 4.52 22.07
C THR A 250 -5.52 5.71 21.66
N ALA A 251 -5.30 5.92 20.36
CA ALA A 251 -4.60 7.09 19.84
C ALA A 251 -5.36 8.38 20.16
N HIS A 252 -6.68 8.38 19.95
CA HIS A 252 -7.55 9.49 20.32
C HIS A 252 -7.45 9.82 21.81
N ILE A 253 -7.63 8.82 22.67
CA ILE A 253 -7.58 8.99 24.13
C ILE A 253 -6.21 9.55 24.54
N ASN A 254 -5.11 8.97 24.06
CA ASN A 254 -3.76 9.44 24.34
C ASN A 254 -3.55 10.89 23.90
N HIS A 255 -4.06 11.29 22.73
CA HIS A 255 -3.91 12.66 22.28
C HIS A 255 -4.73 13.64 23.15
N GLN A 256 -5.97 13.32 23.49
CA GLN A 256 -6.81 14.15 24.37
C GLN A 256 -6.19 14.31 25.76
N ARG A 257 -5.53 13.27 26.27
CA ARG A 257 -4.83 13.25 27.56
C ARG A 257 -3.66 14.21 27.66
N LYS A 258 -3.08 14.63 26.53
CA LYS A 258 -2.02 15.65 26.51
C LYS A 258 -2.55 17.03 26.90
N MET A 259 -3.84 17.27 26.71
CA MET A 259 -4.49 18.56 26.94
C MET A 259 -5.44 18.55 28.15
N THR A 260 -5.99 17.38 28.50
CA THR A 260 -7.09 17.27 29.49
C THR A 260 -6.96 16.00 30.36
N THR A 261 -7.90 15.79 31.28
CA THR A 261 -8.01 14.56 32.09
C THR A 261 -8.85 13.47 31.41
N PHE A 262 -8.90 13.44 30.08
CA PHE A 262 -9.75 12.55 29.27
C PHE A 262 -9.57 11.05 29.61
N ARG A 263 -10.68 10.36 29.88
CA ARG A 263 -10.75 8.94 30.27
C ARG A 263 -11.35 8.06 29.19
N ILE A 264 -11.21 6.75 29.35
CA ILE A 264 -11.90 5.76 28.51
C ILE A 264 -13.42 6.00 28.51
N THR A 265 -14.00 6.34 29.67
CA THR A 265 -15.44 6.60 29.81
C THR A 265 -15.91 7.80 28.96
N ASP A 266 -15.07 8.83 28.82
CA ASP A 266 -15.39 10.01 27.99
C ASP A 266 -15.44 9.62 26.50
N PHE A 267 -14.51 8.76 26.07
CA PHE A 267 -14.52 8.22 24.71
C PHE A 267 -15.79 7.41 24.44
N ILE A 268 -16.16 6.50 25.36
CA ILE A 268 -17.36 5.67 25.22
C ILE A 268 -18.62 6.55 25.18
N HIS A 269 -18.68 7.61 25.99
CA HIS A 269 -19.78 8.58 25.94
C HIS A 269 -19.89 9.24 24.56
N ASN A 270 -18.77 9.76 24.03
CA ASN A 270 -18.74 10.37 22.69
C ASN A 270 -19.12 9.36 21.59
N TYR A 271 -18.70 8.10 21.72
CA TYR A 271 -19.04 7.04 20.77
C TYR A 271 -20.53 6.71 20.77
N ASN A 272 -21.17 6.74 21.94
CA ASN A 272 -22.62 6.56 22.04
C ASN A 272 -23.39 7.74 21.44
N ALA A 273 -22.88 8.96 21.63
CA ALA A 273 -23.47 10.17 21.07
C ALA A 273 -23.29 10.28 19.55
N GLN A 274 -22.30 9.59 18.96
CA GLN A 274 -22.06 9.69 17.53
C GLN A 274 -23.14 9.00 16.69
N ALA A 275 -23.57 9.70 15.64
CA ALA A 275 -24.53 9.23 14.65
C ALA A 275 -24.00 8.01 13.88
N VAL A 276 -24.92 7.13 13.49
CA VAL A 276 -24.63 5.99 12.62
C VAL A 276 -24.96 6.42 11.19
N LEU A 277 -24.11 6.12 10.21
CA LEU A 277 -24.51 6.22 8.79
C LEU A 277 -25.63 5.21 8.50
N GLY A 278 -26.65 5.62 7.73
CA GLY A 278 -27.74 4.72 7.35
C GLY A 278 -27.26 3.44 6.66
N SER A 279 -27.95 2.33 6.89
CA SER A 279 -27.60 0.99 6.37
C SER A 279 -27.54 0.90 4.84
N THR A 280 -28.18 1.81 4.12
CA THR A 280 -28.23 1.86 2.65
C THR A 280 -26.89 2.19 1.99
N HIS A 281 -25.92 2.74 2.73
CA HIS A 281 -24.62 3.16 2.21
C HIS A 281 -23.55 2.05 2.27
N PHE A 282 -23.82 0.94 2.95
CA PHE A 282 -22.93 -0.22 3.03
C PHE A 282 -23.60 -1.41 2.31
N GLN A 283 -23.66 -1.36 0.97
CA GLN A 283 -24.43 -2.31 0.14
C GLN A 283 -23.95 -3.77 0.17
N ASN A 284 -22.95 -4.13 0.99
CA ASN A 284 -22.49 -5.49 1.18
C ASN A 284 -22.63 -5.91 2.66
N ASP A 285 -23.57 -6.82 2.94
CA ASP A 285 -23.96 -7.27 4.29
C ASP A 285 -22.82 -7.78 5.18
N ILE A 286 -21.68 -8.18 4.58
CA ILE A 286 -20.50 -8.68 5.30
C ILE A 286 -19.70 -7.55 5.99
N PHE A 287 -19.99 -6.28 5.67
CA PHE A 287 -19.20 -5.12 6.10
C PHE A 287 -19.96 -4.09 6.96
N ASN A 288 -21.21 -4.33 7.36
CA ASN A 288 -22.02 -3.27 7.97
C ASN A 288 -21.56 -2.93 9.41
N THR A 289 -21.50 -3.92 10.31
CA THR A 289 -21.21 -3.67 11.73
C THR A 289 -19.77 -3.21 11.99
N TYR A 290 -18.79 -3.78 11.28
CA TYR A 290 -17.38 -3.38 11.40
C TYR A 290 -17.13 -1.96 10.87
N THR A 291 -17.69 -1.65 9.69
CA THR A 291 -17.52 -0.33 9.09
C THR A 291 -18.26 0.74 9.90
N GLN A 292 -19.42 0.42 10.49
CA GLN A 292 -20.11 1.32 11.43
C GLN A 292 -19.26 1.62 12.67
N THR A 293 -18.63 0.62 13.29
CA THR A 293 -17.74 0.85 14.44
C THR A 293 -16.54 1.70 14.06
N THR A 294 -15.89 1.38 12.94
CA THR A 294 -14.75 2.17 12.45
C THR A 294 -15.19 3.60 12.11
N TYR A 295 -16.34 3.78 11.48
CA TYR A 295 -16.92 5.08 11.16
C TYR A 295 -17.18 5.94 12.39
N LYS A 296 -17.76 5.37 13.45
CA LYS A 296 -18.01 6.11 14.70
C LYS A 296 -16.71 6.57 15.36
N THR A 297 -15.74 5.66 15.51
CA THR A 297 -14.42 6.00 16.06
C THR A 297 -13.71 7.06 15.23
N TRP A 298 -13.80 6.94 13.89
CA TRP A 298 -13.31 7.94 12.95
C TRP A 298 -14.00 9.29 13.16
N GLY A 299 -15.34 9.33 13.25
CA GLY A 299 -16.13 10.56 13.41
C GLY A 299 -15.77 11.34 14.68
N ILE A 300 -15.66 10.66 15.83
CA ILE A 300 -15.23 11.28 17.10
C ILE A 300 -13.85 11.95 16.94
N THR A 301 -12.96 11.30 16.21
CA THR A 301 -11.59 11.78 16.01
C THR A 301 -11.53 12.95 15.03
N ILE A 302 -12.32 12.93 13.98
CA ILE A 302 -12.47 14.05 13.04
C ILE A 302 -13.03 15.28 13.75
N ASP A 303 -14.02 15.11 14.63
CA ASP A 303 -14.56 16.21 15.42
C ASP A 303 -13.52 16.80 16.39
N ALA A 304 -12.60 15.98 16.89
CA ALA A 304 -11.46 16.47 17.65
C ALA A 304 -10.46 17.24 16.79
N ILE A 305 -10.09 16.72 15.61
CA ILE A 305 -9.16 17.38 14.67
C ILE A 305 -9.71 18.74 14.23
N LYS A 306 -11.02 18.84 13.94
CA LYS A 306 -11.68 20.10 13.55
C LYS A 306 -11.56 21.19 14.62
N LYS A 307 -11.37 20.84 15.90
CA LYS A 307 -11.18 21.79 17.00
C LYS A 307 -9.77 22.38 17.06
N CYS A 308 -8.82 21.86 16.26
CA CYS A 308 -7.42 22.31 16.23
C CYS A 308 -7.16 23.51 15.29
N GLY A 309 -8.15 24.38 15.08
CA GLY A 309 -8.00 25.61 14.31
C GLY A 309 -7.57 25.39 12.85
N SER A 310 -6.68 26.26 12.34
CA SER A 310 -6.19 26.20 10.95
C SER A 310 -5.42 24.92 10.64
N ILE A 311 -4.61 24.42 11.58
CA ILE A 311 -3.88 23.14 11.43
C ILE A 311 -4.85 21.97 11.33
N GLY A 312 -5.92 21.98 12.13
CA GLY A 312 -7.01 21.00 12.05
C GLY A 312 -7.67 20.99 10.67
N SER A 313 -8.02 22.17 10.14
CA SER A 313 -8.60 22.29 8.80
C SER A 313 -7.67 21.80 7.70
N LEU A 314 -6.36 22.11 7.79
CA LEU A 314 -5.36 21.61 6.84
C LEU A 314 -5.22 20.09 6.93
N ALA A 315 -5.21 19.52 8.15
CA ALA A 315 -5.16 18.07 8.35
C ALA A 315 -6.37 17.36 7.72
N ILE A 316 -7.58 17.90 7.88
CA ILE A 316 -8.78 17.36 7.24
C ILE A 316 -8.69 17.48 5.71
N ARG A 317 -8.20 18.60 5.19
CA ARG A 317 -8.02 18.76 3.73
C ARG A 317 -7.04 17.73 3.16
N ILE A 318 -5.91 17.50 3.84
CA ILE A 318 -4.94 16.45 3.48
C ILE A 318 -5.63 15.08 3.51
N LEU A 319 -6.31 14.75 4.61
CA LEU A 319 -7.01 13.46 4.78
C LEU A 319 -8.05 13.21 3.67
N ASN A 320 -8.81 14.23 3.31
CA ASN A 320 -9.80 14.15 2.24
C ASN A 320 -9.14 13.84 0.88
N ILE A 321 -8.02 14.50 0.57
CA ILE A 321 -7.31 14.33 -0.70
C ILE A 321 -6.69 12.93 -0.79
N ILE A 322 -5.96 12.50 0.26
CA ILE A 322 -5.31 11.18 0.26
C ILE A 322 -6.31 10.01 0.23
N ALA A 323 -7.58 10.28 0.55
CA ALA A 323 -8.65 9.31 0.36
C ALA A 323 -8.76 8.85 -1.11
N TYR A 324 -8.38 9.70 -2.07
CA TYR A 324 -8.39 9.40 -3.50
C TYR A 324 -7.00 9.13 -4.09
N PHE A 325 -5.97 8.96 -3.27
CA PHE A 325 -4.62 8.61 -3.72
C PHE A 325 -4.34 7.11 -3.56
N ASN A 326 -3.26 6.62 -4.18
CA ASN A 326 -2.69 5.34 -3.78
C ASN A 326 -2.45 5.36 -2.25
N PRO A 327 -2.94 4.35 -1.49
CA PRO A 327 -2.92 4.38 -0.03
C PRO A 327 -1.52 4.36 0.59
N ASP A 328 -0.50 3.96 -0.17
CA ASP A 328 0.86 3.78 0.30
C ASP A 328 1.81 4.81 -0.36
N ARG A 329 2.94 5.11 0.31
CA ARG A 329 4.05 5.94 -0.22
C ARG A 329 3.71 7.38 -0.61
N ILE A 330 2.78 8.02 0.11
CA ILE A 330 2.37 9.41 -0.14
C ILE A 330 3.40 10.38 0.44
N ARG A 331 4.17 11.08 -0.40
CA ARG A 331 5.12 12.09 0.05
C ARG A 331 4.40 13.30 0.66
N ARG A 332 4.87 13.78 1.82
CA ARG A 332 4.31 14.93 2.55
C ARG A 332 4.43 16.24 1.77
N ASP A 333 5.50 16.41 1.01
CA ASP A 333 5.78 17.66 0.29
C ASP A 333 4.79 17.95 -0.85
N ILE A 334 4.06 16.95 -1.33
CA ILE A 334 2.95 17.16 -2.29
C ILE A 334 1.88 18.10 -1.75
N PHE A 335 1.78 18.26 -0.41
CA PHE A 335 0.78 19.09 0.24
C PHE A 335 1.25 20.53 0.51
N PHE A 336 2.48 20.91 0.18
CA PHE A 336 2.97 22.28 0.44
C PHE A 336 2.10 23.35 -0.21
N ASN A 337 1.54 23.07 -1.40
CA ASN A 337 0.63 23.98 -2.10
C ASN A 337 -0.77 24.10 -1.46
N LEU A 338 -1.07 23.36 -0.39
CA LEU A 338 -2.35 23.45 0.33
C LEU A 338 -2.35 24.48 1.46
N SER A 339 -1.17 24.88 1.94
CA SER A 339 -1.03 25.86 3.02
C SER A 339 -1.02 27.27 2.45
N PHE A 340 -1.96 28.11 2.89
CA PHE A 340 -2.02 29.52 2.53
C PHE A 340 -1.14 30.35 3.49
N SER A 341 0.17 30.36 3.26
CA SER A 341 1.11 31.29 3.91
C SER A 341 2.06 31.90 2.88
N GLU A 342 2.45 33.15 3.08
CA GLU A 342 3.41 33.86 2.23
C GLU A 342 4.85 33.38 2.44
N SER A 343 5.14 32.80 3.61
CA SER A 343 6.46 32.26 3.95
C SER A 343 6.55 30.77 3.67
N GLU A 344 7.58 30.36 2.93
CA GLU A 344 7.86 28.95 2.64
C GLU A 344 8.16 28.13 3.91
N SER A 345 8.78 28.73 4.93
CA SER A 345 9.01 28.06 6.22
C SER A 345 7.71 27.66 6.88
N ASP A 346 6.74 28.58 6.89
CA ASP A 346 5.47 28.41 7.58
C ASP A 346 4.59 27.41 6.83
N VAL A 347 4.66 27.39 5.49
CA VAL A 347 4.03 26.35 4.67
C VAL A 347 4.51 24.96 5.09
N LYS A 348 5.84 24.76 5.16
CA LYS A 348 6.43 23.46 5.54
C LYS A 348 6.06 23.07 6.96
N GLU A 349 6.10 24.03 7.89
CA GLU A 349 5.74 23.80 9.30
C GLU A 349 4.26 23.45 9.46
N ASN A 350 3.36 24.19 8.83
CA ASN A 350 1.91 23.94 8.90
C ASN A 350 1.55 22.55 8.37
N VAL A 351 2.13 22.16 7.22
CA VAL A 351 1.91 20.82 6.65
C VAL A 351 2.49 19.74 7.57
N MET A 352 3.68 19.94 8.13
CA MET A 352 4.27 19.02 9.11
C MET A 352 3.39 18.85 10.35
N LEU A 353 2.88 19.95 10.91
CA LEU A 353 1.98 19.92 12.08
C LEU A 353 0.64 19.24 11.76
N ALA A 354 0.07 19.49 10.58
CA ALA A 354 -1.17 18.86 10.12
C ALA A 354 -0.99 17.35 9.94
N VAL A 355 0.10 16.91 9.31
CA VAL A 355 0.44 15.49 9.16
C VAL A 355 0.68 14.85 10.52
N ARG A 356 1.45 15.50 11.40
CA ARG A 356 1.70 15.00 12.77
C ARG A 356 0.40 14.86 13.56
N LEU A 357 -0.57 15.76 13.36
CA LEU A 357 -1.89 15.66 13.96
C LEU A 357 -2.62 14.38 13.49
N LEU A 358 -2.62 14.10 12.18
CA LEU A 358 -3.21 12.87 11.63
C LEU A 358 -2.51 11.59 12.17
N VAL A 359 -1.18 11.60 12.26
CA VAL A 359 -0.38 10.49 12.80
C VAL A 359 -0.70 10.25 14.27
N ASN A 360 -0.74 11.31 15.09
CA ASN A 360 -1.05 11.21 16.52
C ASN A 360 -2.43 10.62 16.80
N TYR A 361 -3.38 10.80 15.87
CA TYR A 361 -4.73 10.24 15.94
C TYR A 361 -4.85 8.89 15.22
N SER A 362 -3.76 8.33 14.68
CA SER A 362 -3.75 7.10 13.89
C SER A 362 -4.73 7.11 12.71
N MET A 363 -4.86 8.28 12.06
CA MET A 363 -5.59 8.43 10.80
C MET A 363 -4.73 8.07 9.59
N VAL A 364 -3.43 8.31 9.72
CA VAL A 364 -2.39 7.92 8.77
C VAL A 364 -1.24 7.29 9.55
N ASP A 365 -0.54 6.36 8.94
CA ASP A 365 0.76 5.87 9.39
C ASP A 365 1.87 6.63 8.62
N CYS A 366 3.08 6.66 9.16
CA CYS A 366 4.22 7.33 8.53
C CYS A 366 5.53 6.60 8.81
N GLN A 367 6.51 6.78 7.92
CA GLN A 367 7.91 6.42 8.19
C GLN A 367 8.53 7.34 9.27
N ASP A 368 9.71 7.00 9.79
CA ASP A 368 10.31 7.63 10.97
C ASP A 368 10.47 9.17 10.86
N ASP A 369 10.73 9.70 9.66
CA ASP A 369 10.90 11.14 9.40
C ASP A 369 9.58 11.87 9.05
N GLN A 370 8.47 11.14 9.06
CA GLN A 370 7.13 11.58 8.66
C GLN A 370 7.08 12.16 7.23
N SER A 371 8.06 11.86 6.38
CA SER A 371 8.14 12.36 5.00
C SER A 371 7.22 11.60 4.06
N THR A 372 6.98 10.33 4.38
CA THR A 372 6.18 9.40 3.58
C THR A 372 5.05 8.84 4.43
N LEU A 373 3.83 8.97 3.92
CA LEU A 373 2.59 8.63 4.61
C LEU A 373 1.93 7.43 3.95
N SER A 374 1.15 6.70 4.74
CA SER A 374 0.21 5.70 4.26
C SER A 374 -1.12 5.85 4.98
N ILE A 375 -2.22 5.66 4.26
CA ILE A 375 -3.57 5.62 4.82
C ILE A 375 -4.08 4.19 4.80
N HIS A 376 -4.59 3.72 5.95
CA HIS A 376 -5.16 2.38 6.02
C HIS A 376 -6.38 2.28 5.08
N ARG A 377 -6.42 1.23 4.22
CA ARG A 377 -7.46 1.04 3.19
C ARG A 377 -8.90 1.17 3.72
N LEU A 378 -9.19 0.72 4.95
CA LEU A 378 -10.53 0.91 5.55
C LEU A 378 -10.82 2.36 5.93
N VAL A 379 -9.82 3.10 6.44
CA VAL A 379 -9.97 4.53 6.76
C VAL A 379 -10.20 5.31 5.48
N GLN A 380 -9.46 4.97 4.42
CA GLN A 380 -9.65 5.51 3.07
C GLN A 380 -11.09 5.25 2.57
N GLN A 381 -11.59 4.02 2.66
CA GLN A 381 -12.95 3.66 2.25
C GLN A 381 -14.02 4.45 3.02
N VAL A 382 -13.90 4.52 4.35
CA VAL A 382 -14.80 5.30 5.20
C VAL A 382 -14.79 6.78 4.80
N GLN A 383 -13.61 7.34 4.56
CA GLN A 383 -13.44 8.72 4.15
C GLN A 383 -14.09 9.02 2.79
N ILE A 384 -13.96 8.12 1.80
CA ILE A 384 -14.61 8.26 0.48
C ILE A 384 -16.14 8.30 0.66
N VAL A 385 -16.71 7.35 1.42
CA VAL A 385 -18.16 7.31 1.67
C VAL A 385 -18.67 8.60 2.30
N VAL A 386 -17.90 9.19 3.22
CA VAL A 386 -18.25 10.48 3.84
C VAL A 386 -18.25 11.63 2.82
N LEU A 387 -17.25 11.66 1.95
CA LEU A 387 -17.11 12.71 0.93
C LEU A 387 -18.21 12.60 -0.13
N GLU A 388 -18.58 11.39 -0.53
CA GLU A 388 -19.70 11.12 -1.44
C GLU A 388 -21.03 11.56 -0.84
N ASN A 389 -21.32 11.17 0.40
CA ASN A 389 -22.54 11.57 1.10
C ASN A 389 -22.65 13.08 1.33
N SER A 390 -21.52 13.76 1.44
CA SER A 390 -21.46 15.22 1.63
C SER A 390 -21.41 16.00 0.31
N ASN A 391 -21.49 15.33 -0.85
CA ASN A 391 -21.30 15.91 -2.18
C ASN A 391 -19.99 16.71 -2.33
N MET A 392 -18.94 16.33 -1.60
CA MET A 392 -17.65 17.03 -1.61
C MET A 392 -16.66 16.40 -2.59
N SER A 393 -16.94 15.20 -3.11
CA SER A 393 -16.00 14.43 -3.93
C SER A 393 -15.42 15.21 -5.10
N ILE A 394 -16.24 15.93 -5.87
CA ILE A 394 -15.74 16.67 -7.05
C ILE A 394 -14.69 17.74 -6.71
N ASN A 395 -14.89 18.48 -5.62
CA ASN A 395 -13.97 19.54 -5.19
C ASN A 395 -12.66 18.96 -4.64
N ILE A 396 -12.76 17.86 -3.88
CA ILE A 396 -11.59 17.16 -3.34
C ILE A 396 -10.78 16.49 -4.46
N LEU A 397 -11.44 15.90 -5.44
CA LEU A 397 -10.80 15.31 -6.62
C LEU A 397 -10.08 16.39 -7.45
N ARG A 398 -10.71 17.57 -7.62
CA ARG A 398 -10.06 18.73 -8.27
C ARG A 398 -8.79 19.16 -7.54
N ASP A 399 -8.84 19.26 -6.21
CA ASP A 399 -7.67 19.58 -5.38
C ASP A 399 -6.57 18.51 -5.59
N GLY A 400 -6.92 17.23 -5.50
CA GLY A 400 -5.97 16.12 -5.70
C GLY A 400 -5.33 16.11 -7.09
N LEU A 401 -6.13 16.33 -8.15
CA LEU A 401 -5.64 16.44 -9.53
C LEU A 401 -4.70 17.63 -9.71
N SER A 402 -5.04 18.78 -9.09
CA SER A 402 -4.19 19.98 -9.12
C SER A 402 -2.84 19.76 -8.43
N LEU A 403 -2.80 18.96 -7.36
CA LEU A 403 -1.56 18.63 -6.68
C LEU A 403 -0.65 17.75 -7.53
N VAL A 404 -1.20 16.69 -8.15
CA VAL A 404 -0.39 15.77 -8.97
C VAL A 404 0.07 16.41 -10.27
N GLU A 405 -0.71 17.33 -10.85
CA GLU A 405 -0.32 18.05 -12.06
C GLU A 405 0.84 19.03 -11.83
N LYS A 406 0.89 19.67 -10.65
CA LYS A 406 1.91 20.66 -10.30
C LYS A 406 3.18 20.07 -9.69
N TYR A 407 3.21 18.76 -9.45
CA TYR A 407 4.34 18.13 -8.77
C TYR A 407 5.49 17.88 -9.74
N ASP A 408 6.67 18.46 -9.44
CA ASP A 408 7.81 18.48 -10.37
C ASP A 408 8.34 17.09 -10.74
N ILE A 409 8.19 16.10 -9.84
CA ILE A 409 8.75 14.76 -10.00
C ILE A 409 7.64 13.73 -10.21
N PHE A 410 7.09 13.69 -11.43
CA PHE A 410 5.96 12.81 -11.76
C PHE A 410 6.27 11.30 -11.60
N VAL A 411 7.54 10.89 -11.79
CA VAL A 411 8.03 9.51 -11.58
C VAL A 411 7.72 8.98 -10.18
N GLU A 412 7.66 9.86 -9.17
CA GLU A 412 7.48 9.44 -7.79
C GLU A 412 6.01 9.41 -7.36
N ILE A 413 5.12 9.99 -8.17
CA ILE A 413 3.70 10.17 -7.80
C ILE A 413 2.72 9.59 -8.82
N TYR A 414 3.19 8.94 -9.88
CA TYR A 414 2.33 8.46 -10.97
C TYR A 414 1.22 7.53 -10.47
N GLU A 415 1.46 6.70 -9.45
CA GLU A 415 0.42 5.85 -8.85
C GLU A 415 -0.68 6.70 -8.18
N HIS A 416 -0.32 7.78 -7.49
CA HIS A 416 -1.32 8.72 -6.95
C HIS A 416 -2.09 9.41 -8.08
N ALA A 417 -1.41 9.84 -9.14
CA ALA A 417 -2.02 10.46 -10.32
C ALA A 417 -3.00 9.53 -11.03
N ILE A 418 -2.66 8.24 -11.18
CA ILE A 418 -3.54 7.21 -11.74
C ILE A 418 -4.78 7.06 -10.87
N VAL A 419 -4.62 6.85 -9.56
CA VAL A 419 -5.74 6.57 -8.66
C VAL A 419 -6.70 7.76 -8.60
N VAL A 420 -6.19 8.99 -8.43
CA VAL A 420 -7.04 10.18 -8.37
C VAL A 420 -7.74 10.46 -9.70
N PHE A 421 -7.07 10.25 -10.84
CA PHE A 421 -7.69 10.43 -12.15
C PHE A 421 -8.77 9.38 -12.42
N LEU A 422 -8.52 8.12 -12.06
CA LEU A 422 -9.51 7.05 -12.19
C LEU A 422 -10.72 7.28 -11.29
N ALA A 423 -10.55 7.86 -10.10
CA ALA A 423 -11.67 8.28 -9.25
C ALA A 423 -12.45 9.46 -9.88
N ALA A 424 -11.75 10.38 -10.54
CA ALA A 424 -12.35 11.54 -11.21
C ALA A 424 -13.02 11.22 -12.56
N LYS A 425 -12.82 10.03 -13.14
CA LYS A 425 -13.24 9.70 -14.52
C LYS A 425 -14.74 9.81 -14.77
N HIS A 426 -15.56 9.79 -13.73
CA HIS A 426 -17.02 9.92 -13.83
C HIS A 426 -17.48 11.39 -13.90
N PHE A 427 -16.60 12.35 -13.62
CA PHE A 427 -16.88 13.78 -13.68
C PHE A 427 -16.36 14.38 -14.98
N ALA A 428 -17.25 14.56 -15.95
CA ALA A 428 -16.89 15.11 -17.26
C ALA A 428 -16.28 16.53 -17.20
N GLU A 429 -16.62 17.30 -16.15
CA GLU A 429 -16.00 18.60 -15.88
C GLU A 429 -14.51 18.46 -15.55
N LEU A 430 -14.15 17.56 -14.62
CA LEU A 430 -12.76 17.33 -14.23
C LEU A 430 -11.93 16.75 -15.38
N ILE A 431 -12.50 15.86 -16.19
CA ILE A 431 -11.79 15.35 -17.39
C ILE A 431 -11.48 16.49 -18.37
N ARG A 432 -12.37 17.48 -18.52
CA ARG A 432 -12.11 18.64 -19.39
C ARG A 432 -11.07 19.58 -18.81
N GLU A 433 -11.12 19.81 -17.50
CA GLU A 433 -10.19 20.66 -16.76
C GLU A 433 -8.76 20.08 -16.82
N PHE A 434 -8.60 18.79 -16.52
CA PHE A 434 -7.30 18.09 -16.47
C PHE A 434 -7.04 17.22 -17.72
N ARG A 435 -7.45 17.70 -18.90
CA ARG A 435 -7.46 16.92 -20.16
C ARG A 435 -6.09 16.41 -20.63
N THR A 436 -5.00 17.06 -20.21
CA THR A 436 -3.61 16.72 -20.55
C THR A 436 -3.05 15.60 -19.68
N LEU A 437 -3.54 15.46 -18.45
CA LEU A 437 -2.99 14.56 -17.44
C LEU A 437 -3.00 13.08 -17.86
N PRO A 438 -4.03 12.53 -18.56
CA PRO A 438 -3.99 11.18 -19.12
C PRO A 438 -2.78 10.91 -20.01
N HIS A 439 -2.44 11.87 -20.86
CA HIS A 439 -1.31 11.75 -21.76
C HIS A 439 0.00 11.80 -20.99
N VAL A 440 0.12 12.70 -20.00
CA VAL A 440 1.30 12.80 -19.12
C VAL A 440 1.52 11.49 -18.36
N ILE A 441 0.47 10.95 -17.72
CA ILE A 441 0.51 9.65 -17.02
C ILE A 441 0.97 8.55 -17.97
N SER A 442 0.33 8.45 -19.14
CA SER A 442 0.63 7.40 -20.12
C SER A 442 2.07 7.47 -20.63
N LYS A 443 2.55 8.69 -20.88
CA LYS A 443 3.93 8.95 -21.31
C LYS A 443 4.93 8.58 -20.23
N GLU A 444 4.65 8.92 -18.97
CA GLU A 444 5.54 8.59 -17.85
C GLU A 444 5.63 7.08 -17.64
N LEU A 445 4.49 6.39 -17.64
CA LEU A 445 4.45 4.94 -17.54
C LEU A 445 5.27 4.29 -18.68
N TYR A 446 5.15 4.80 -19.90
CA TYR A 446 5.95 4.30 -21.02
C TYR A 446 7.46 4.54 -20.81
N HIS A 447 7.88 5.73 -20.38
CA HIS A 447 9.29 6.03 -20.11
C HIS A 447 9.88 5.22 -18.95
N CYS A 448 9.06 4.91 -17.95
CA CYS A 448 9.40 4.03 -16.85
C CYS A 448 9.31 2.54 -17.22
N MET A 449 9.02 2.20 -18.49
CA MET A 449 8.85 0.84 -19.00
C MET A 449 7.72 0.05 -18.31
N LYS A 450 6.72 0.77 -17.80
CA LYS A 450 5.52 0.30 -17.09
C LYS A 450 4.37 0.04 -18.08
N TYR A 451 4.65 -0.76 -19.10
CA TYR A 451 3.75 -0.93 -20.26
C TYR A 451 2.43 -1.60 -19.90
N SER A 452 2.44 -2.63 -19.04
CA SER A 452 1.21 -3.28 -18.56
C SER A 452 0.30 -2.26 -17.87
N ARG A 453 0.88 -1.39 -17.01
CA ARG A 453 0.15 -0.33 -16.32
C ARG A 453 -0.36 0.75 -17.27
N ALA A 454 0.41 1.12 -18.28
CA ALA A 454 0.00 2.09 -19.30
C ALA A 454 -1.23 1.59 -20.10
N ILE A 455 -1.25 0.30 -20.46
CA ILE A 455 -2.38 -0.33 -21.15
C ILE A 455 -3.62 -0.33 -20.25
N ASP A 456 -3.50 -0.80 -19.00
CA ASP A 456 -4.61 -0.87 -18.06
C ASP A 456 -5.22 0.51 -17.79
N PHE A 457 -4.38 1.50 -17.46
CA PHE A 457 -4.81 2.88 -17.25
C PHE A 457 -5.53 3.43 -18.50
N GLY A 458 -4.91 3.30 -19.67
CA GLY A 458 -5.47 3.75 -20.93
C GLY A 458 -6.83 3.12 -21.25
N LYS A 459 -6.96 1.79 -21.10
CA LYS A 459 -8.23 1.06 -21.33
C LYS A 459 -9.33 1.52 -20.37
N LYS A 460 -9.00 1.80 -19.11
CA LYS A 460 -9.96 2.25 -18.08
C LYS A 460 -10.53 3.65 -18.31
N ILE A 461 -9.85 4.52 -19.07
CA ILE A 461 -10.28 5.90 -19.34
C ILE A 461 -10.71 6.15 -20.78
N LEU A 462 -10.32 5.30 -21.73
CA LEU A 462 -10.50 5.56 -23.16
C LEU A 462 -11.96 5.81 -23.52
N HIS A 463 -12.88 5.03 -22.97
CA HIS A 463 -14.32 5.20 -23.20
C HIS A 463 -14.79 6.61 -22.80
N ASN A 464 -14.42 7.08 -21.60
CA ASN A 464 -14.78 8.41 -21.11
C ASN A 464 -14.17 9.53 -21.99
N LEU A 465 -12.91 9.36 -22.42
CA LEU A 465 -12.24 10.32 -23.30
C LEU A 465 -12.92 10.40 -24.67
N VAL A 466 -13.30 9.27 -25.25
CA VAL A 466 -14.04 9.22 -26.53
C VAL A 466 -15.41 9.86 -26.40
N GLN A 467 -16.12 9.63 -25.29
CA GLN A 467 -17.42 10.27 -25.05
C GLN A 467 -17.33 11.79 -24.92
N ILE A 468 -16.25 12.31 -24.30
CA ILE A 468 -16.11 13.74 -24.00
C ILE A 468 -15.48 14.53 -25.16
N PHE A 469 -14.44 13.98 -25.80
CA PHE A 469 -13.65 14.67 -26.83
C PHE A 469 -13.91 14.15 -28.24
N GLY A 470 -14.76 13.13 -28.40
CA GLY A 470 -15.00 12.46 -29.67
C GLY A 470 -13.95 11.39 -29.98
N GLU A 471 -14.29 10.49 -30.89
CA GLU A 471 -13.44 9.35 -31.22
C GLU A 471 -12.12 9.74 -31.94
N ASP A 472 -12.16 10.87 -32.64
CA ASP A 472 -11.05 11.50 -33.35
C ASP A 472 -10.45 12.70 -32.57
N GLY A 473 -10.89 12.92 -31.33
CA GLY A 473 -10.34 13.94 -30.46
C GLY A 473 -8.87 13.65 -30.13
N GLU A 474 -8.04 14.69 -30.09
CA GLU A 474 -6.59 14.60 -29.88
C GLU A 474 -6.23 13.72 -28.67
N ILE A 475 -6.87 13.95 -27.53
CA ILE A 475 -6.61 13.22 -26.27
C ILE A 475 -6.97 11.73 -26.39
N ALA A 476 -8.07 11.41 -27.07
CA ALA A 476 -8.47 10.02 -27.31
C ALA A 476 -7.47 9.31 -28.24
N LEU A 477 -7.01 9.99 -29.30
CA LEU A 477 -6.00 9.46 -30.22
C LEU A 477 -4.64 9.26 -29.55
N LEU A 478 -4.20 10.19 -28.69
CA LEU A 478 -2.98 10.05 -27.91
C LEU A 478 -3.05 8.85 -26.97
N THR A 479 -4.18 8.67 -26.29
CA THR A 479 -4.40 7.52 -25.39
C THR A 479 -4.39 6.19 -26.17
N LYS A 480 -5.09 6.10 -27.30
CA LYS A 480 -5.05 4.92 -28.20
C LYS A 480 -3.62 4.60 -28.65
N SER A 481 -2.83 5.62 -28.96
CA SER A 481 -1.43 5.45 -29.39
C SER A 481 -0.57 4.87 -28.27
N SER A 482 -0.73 5.38 -27.05
CA SER A 482 0.03 4.89 -25.90
C SER A 482 -0.26 3.42 -25.60
N ILE A 483 -1.54 3.04 -25.64
CA ILE A 483 -1.98 1.64 -25.50
C ILE A 483 -1.32 0.77 -26.57
N ALA A 484 -1.39 1.21 -27.83
CA ALA A 484 -0.84 0.46 -28.95
C ALA A 484 0.68 0.27 -28.87
N LEU A 485 1.43 1.35 -28.58
CA LEU A 485 2.88 1.29 -28.41
C LEU A 485 3.27 0.35 -27.26
N SER A 486 2.54 0.41 -26.15
CA SER A 486 2.78 -0.47 -25.00
C SER A 486 2.54 -1.96 -25.32
N HIS A 487 1.51 -2.28 -26.13
CA HIS A 487 1.28 -3.63 -26.62
C HIS A 487 2.42 -4.15 -27.51
N LEU A 488 2.95 -3.30 -28.40
CA LEU A 488 4.07 -3.64 -29.27
C LEU A 488 5.34 -3.97 -28.47
N GLU A 489 5.64 -3.20 -27.42
CA GLU A 489 6.79 -3.44 -26.54
C GLU A 489 6.70 -4.78 -25.79
N LEU A 490 5.49 -5.19 -25.40
CA LEU A 490 5.23 -6.46 -24.72
C LEU A 490 5.13 -7.66 -25.66
N LYS A 491 5.03 -7.45 -26.99
CA LYS A 491 4.67 -8.49 -27.97
C LYS A 491 3.39 -9.27 -27.60
N GLU A 492 2.50 -8.61 -26.87
CA GLU A 492 1.20 -9.15 -26.49
C GLU A 492 0.12 -8.41 -27.25
N HIS A 493 -0.80 -9.15 -27.89
CA HIS A 493 -1.87 -8.56 -28.72
C HIS A 493 -1.33 -7.63 -29.82
N ILE A 494 -0.27 -8.04 -30.52
CA ILE A 494 0.40 -7.25 -31.57
C ILE A 494 -0.59 -6.76 -32.65
N ASP A 495 -1.52 -7.63 -33.06
CA ASP A 495 -2.57 -7.28 -34.04
C ASP A 495 -3.49 -6.17 -33.54
N GLU A 496 -3.77 -6.13 -32.23
CA GLU A 496 -4.56 -5.06 -31.60
C GLU A 496 -3.78 -3.74 -31.63
N GLY A 497 -2.48 -3.78 -31.30
CA GLY A 497 -1.59 -2.62 -31.37
C GLY A 497 -1.51 -2.03 -32.77
N PHE A 498 -1.25 -2.85 -33.80
CA PHE A 498 -1.23 -2.39 -35.19
C PHE A 498 -2.57 -1.84 -35.65
N ARG A 499 -3.68 -2.51 -35.32
CA ARG A 499 -5.03 -2.04 -35.66
C ARG A 499 -5.30 -0.64 -35.10
N MET A 500 -4.94 -0.39 -33.84
CA MET A 500 -5.13 0.92 -33.20
C MET A 500 -4.28 2.03 -33.87
N LEU A 501 -3.05 1.72 -34.30
CA LEU A 501 -2.18 2.67 -35.00
C LEU A 501 -2.65 2.95 -36.44
N GLU A 502 -3.11 1.92 -37.15
CA GLU A 502 -3.68 2.06 -38.48
C GLU A 502 -4.95 2.93 -38.47
N ASP A 503 -5.84 2.71 -37.51
CA ASP A 503 -7.06 3.50 -37.35
C ASP A 503 -6.72 4.98 -37.12
N LYS A 504 -5.75 5.28 -36.25
CA LYS A 504 -5.27 6.66 -36.05
C LYS A 504 -4.74 7.27 -37.35
N THR A 505 -3.95 6.51 -38.11
CA THR A 505 -3.34 6.98 -39.35
C THR A 505 -4.41 7.30 -40.39
N LYS A 506 -5.35 6.37 -40.62
CA LYS A 506 -6.49 6.55 -41.55
C LYS A 506 -7.35 7.76 -41.18
N ARG A 507 -7.58 8.00 -39.88
CA ARG A 507 -8.37 9.13 -39.37
C ARG A 507 -7.64 10.48 -39.48
N ASN A 508 -6.34 10.52 -39.20
CA ASN A 508 -5.50 11.70 -39.40
C ASN A 508 -5.45 12.13 -40.88
N PHE A 509 -5.44 11.18 -41.82
CA PHE A 509 -5.53 11.50 -43.24
C PHE A 509 -6.89 12.08 -43.63
N ARG A 510 -8.00 11.57 -43.08
CA ARG A 510 -9.35 12.12 -43.33
C ARG A 510 -9.50 13.56 -42.80
N ASN A 511 -8.98 13.86 -41.61
CA ASN A 511 -9.07 15.20 -41.02
C ASN A 511 -8.17 16.25 -41.69
N ARG A 512 -7.14 15.83 -42.44
CA ARG A 512 -6.30 16.74 -43.25
C ARG A 512 -6.84 16.96 -44.67
N SER A 513 -7.86 16.20 -45.07
CA SER A 513 -8.44 16.22 -46.42
C SER A 513 -9.77 16.98 -46.50
N CYS A 514 -10.18 17.63 -45.41
CA CYS A 514 -11.38 18.45 -45.30
C CYS A 514 -11.00 19.92 -45.06
#